data_AF-A0A927NRS1-F1
#
_entry.id   AF-A0A927NRS1-F1
#
_cell.length_a   1.000
_cell.length_b   1.000
_cell.length_c   1.000
_cell.angle_alpha   90.00
_cell.angle_beta   90.00
_cell.angle_gamma   90.00
#
_symmetry.space_group_name_H-M   'P 1'
#
loop_
_entity.id
_entity.type
_entity.pdbx_description
1 polymer ?
#
loop_
_entity_poly.entity_id
_entity_poly.type
_entity_poly.pdbx_seq_one_letter_code
_entity_poly.pdbx_strand_id
1 'polypeptide(L)'
;MNKRAKKKKQNTLGEALMKVATGYSVEEVTEEYAEVDGEMKLLKRKETKKDVPPDLKAVQILLAGQETDLTKLSDEELLAEKERLLKELAEKKE
;
A
#
# COMPACT_ATOMS: atom_id res chain seq x y z
N MET A 1 -8.93 -20.67 -9.06
CA MET A 1 -9.27 -19.47 -8.27
C MET A 1 -10.11 -18.54 -9.14
N ASN A 2 -11.30 -18.11 -8.71
CA ASN A 2 -12.26 -17.36 -9.56
C ASN A 2 -11.85 -15.88 -9.74
N LYS A 3 -12.11 -15.28 -10.93
CA LYS A 3 -11.68 -13.90 -11.30
C LYS A 3 -12.11 -12.84 -10.29
N ARG A 4 -13.30 -12.97 -9.69
CA ARG A 4 -13.82 -12.06 -8.66
C ARG A 4 -13.01 -12.10 -7.36
N ALA A 5 -12.58 -13.29 -6.93
CA ALA A 5 -11.75 -13.46 -5.75
C ALA A 5 -10.33 -12.88 -5.95
N LYS A 6 -9.80 -12.98 -7.17
CA LYS A 6 -8.50 -12.40 -7.53
C LYS A 6 -8.53 -10.87 -7.49
N LYS A 7 -9.58 -10.24 -8.05
CA LYS A 7 -9.76 -8.77 -8.04
C LYS A 7 -9.95 -8.21 -6.64
N LYS A 8 -10.75 -8.89 -5.79
CA LYS A 8 -10.96 -8.48 -4.39
C LYS A 8 -9.65 -8.52 -3.58
N LYS A 9 -8.84 -9.57 -3.76
CA LYS A 9 -7.54 -9.72 -3.09
C LYS A 9 -6.51 -8.67 -3.54
N GLN A 10 -6.58 -8.24 -4.79
CA GLN A 10 -5.71 -7.21 -5.35
C GLN A 10 -6.06 -5.82 -4.80
N ASN A 11 -7.35 -5.49 -4.66
CA ASN A 11 -7.79 -4.25 -4.01
C ASN A 11 -7.33 -4.17 -2.54
N THR A 12 -7.46 -5.25 -1.78
CA THR A 12 -7.04 -5.27 -0.37
C THR A 12 -5.52 -5.12 -0.19
N LEU A 13 -4.73 -5.59 -1.16
CA LEU A 13 -3.28 -5.46 -1.12
C LEU A 13 -2.82 -4.03 -1.42
N GLY A 14 -3.43 -3.40 -2.43
CA GLY A 14 -3.14 -2.00 -2.77
C GLY A 14 -3.47 -1.05 -1.63
N GLU A 15 -4.59 -1.25 -0.95
CA GLU A 15 -4.97 -0.46 0.23
C GLU A 15 -3.99 -0.63 1.40
N ALA A 16 -3.54 -1.87 1.66
CA ALA A 16 -2.54 -2.14 2.70
C ALA A 16 -1.19 -1.49 2.37
N LEU A 17 -0.73 -1.63 1.12
CA LEU A 17 0.51 -1.01 0.65
C LEU A 17 0.43 0.53 0.74
N MET A 18 -0.72 1.12 0.39
CA MET A 18 -0.96 2.55 0.51
C MET A 18 -0.87 3.02 1.96
N LYS A 19 -1.50 2.31 2.91
CA LYS A 19 -1.41 2.64 4.35
C LYS A 19 0.03 2.63 4.85
N VAL A 20 0.84 1.66 4.42
CA VAL A 20 2.26 1.59 4.80
C VAL A 20 3.06 2.72 4.16
N ALA A 21 2.79 3.02 2.88
CA ALA A 21 3.45 4.10 2.17
C ALA A 21 3.16 5.50 2.76
N THR A 22 1.94 5.74 3.24
CA THR A 22 1.54 7.04 3.80
C THR A 22 1.70 7.15 5.32
N GLY A 23 2.03 6.05 5.98
CA GLY A 23 1.94 5.95 7.44
C GLY A 23 0.49 5.79 7.92
N TYR A 24 0.35 5.31 9.15
CA TYR A 24 -0.95 5.05 9.77
C TYR A 24 -0.83 5.02 11.30
N SER A 25 -1.93 5.23 12.01
CA SER A 25 -2.00 5.04 13.46
C SER A 25 -2.61 3.68 13.79
N VAL A 26 -2.13 3.08 14.88
CA VAL A 26 -2.64 1.83 15.46
C VAL A 26 -3.17 2.13 16.85
N GLU A 27 -4.36 1.64 17.14
CA GLU A 27 -4.94 1.65 18.48
C GLU A 27 -4.89 0.21 19.03
N GLU A 28 -4.23 0.06 20.16
CA GLU A 28 -4.10 -1.20 20.89
C GLU A 28 -4.87 -1.09 22.20
N VAL A 29 -5.82 -2.00 22.42
CA VAL A 29 -6.57 -2.12 23.67
C VAL A 29 -6.16 -3.42 24.34
N THR A 30 -5.61 -3.34 25.55
CA THR A 30 -5.26 -4.49 26.40
C THR A 30 -6.19 -4.52 27.60
N GLU A 31 -6.94 -5.61 27.75
CA GLU A 31 -7.88 -5.80 28.86
C GLU A 31 -7.43 -7.00 29.70
N GLU A 32 -7.16 -6.76 30.98
CA GLU A 32 -6.80 -7.77 31.97
C GLU A 32 -8.05 -8.10 32.80
N TYR A 33 -8.39 -9.40 32.88
CA TYR A 33 -9.54 -9.90 33.64
C TYR A 33 -9.09 -10.82 34.76
N ALA A 34 -9.85 -10.86 35.86
CA ALA A 34 -9.68 -11.85 36.91
C ALA A 34 -11.02 -12.27 37.50
N GLU A 35 -11.04 -13.47 38.08
CA GLU A 35 -12.18 -13.98 38.83
C GLU A 35 -12.21 -13.35 40.22
N VAL A 36 -13.31 -12.65 40.54
CA VAL A 36 -13.57 -12.06 41.85
C VAL A 36 -14.98 -12.47 42.25
N ASP A 37 -15.08 -13.27 43.31
CA ASP A 37 -16.34 -13.82 43.82
C ASP A 37 -17.07 -14.76 42.83
N GLY A 38 -16.32 -15.54 42.05
CA GLY A 38 -16.89 -16.47 41.06
C GLY A 38 -17.28 -15.81 39.73
N GLU A 39 -17.04 -14.50 39.58
CA GLU A 39 -17.35 -13.74 38.36
C GLU A 39 -16.08 -13.15 37.74
N MET A 40 -15.95 -13.26 36.41
CA MET A 40 -14.87 -12.62 35.66
C MET A 40 -15.09 -11.10 35.60
N LYS A 41 -14.26 -10.34 36.31
CA LYS A 41 -14.27 -8.87 36.33
C LYS A 41 -13.07 -8.30 35.57
N LEU A 42 -13.32 -7.24 34.80
CA LEU A 42 -12.26 -6.45 34.17
C LEU A 42 -11.46 -5.74 35.27
N LEU A 43 -10.19 -6.07 35.41
CA LEU A 43 -9.30 -5.43 36.37
C LEU A 43 -8.67 -4.17 35.81
N LYS A 44 -8.28 -4.21 34.53
CA LYS A 44 -7.50 -3.13 33.94
C LYS A 44 -7.73 -3.09 32.44
N ARG A 45 -7.89 -1.88 31.91
CA ARG A 45 -7.90 -1.61 30.49
C ARG A 45 -6.81 -0.59 30.18
N LYS A 46 -5.93 -0.93 29.25
CA LYS A 46 -4.88 -0.04 28.75
C LYS A 46 -5.12 0.20 27.27
N GLU A 47 -5.35 1.46 26.92
CA GLU A 47 -5.44 1.91 25.54
C GLU A 47 -4.12 2.57 25.14
N THR A 48 -3.59 2.23 23.98
CA THR A 48 -2.33 2.78 23.46
C THR A 48 -2.50 3.12 22.00
N LYS A 49 -2.15 4.36 21.63
CA LYS A 49 -2.09 4.78 20.24
C LYS A 49 -0.63 4.87 19.80
N LYS A 50 -0.28 4.21 18.71
CA LYS A 50 1.04 4.22 18.10
C LYS A 50 0.95 4.78 16.70
N ASP A 51 1.80 5.73 16.37
CA ASP A 51 1.92 6.23 15.01
C ASP A 51 3.04 5.47 14.28
N VAL A 52 2.69 4.87 13.16
CA VAL A 52 3.63 4.23 12.24
C VAL A 52 3.93 5.24 11.14
N PRO A 53 5.20 5.70 11.02
CA PRO A 53 5.56 6.70 10.03
C PRO A 53 5.46 6.13 8.60
N PRO A 54 5.40 7.02 7.58
CA PRO A 54 5.48 6.63 6.18
C PRO A 54 6.72 5.79 5.85
N ASP A 55 6.55 4.71 5.08
CA ASP A 55 7.66 3.88 4.60
C ASP A 55 8.07 4.25 3.17
N LEU A 56 9.29 4.78 3.01
CA LEU A 56 9.85 5.17 1.72
C LEU A 56 9.96 4.00 0.73
N LYS A 57 10.18 2.77 1.20
CA LYS A 57 10.25 1.59 0.31
C LYS A 57 8.88 1.29 -0.28
N ALA A 58 7.82 1.41 0.52
CA ALA A 58 6.45 1.24 0.03
C ALA A 58 6.08 2.34 -0.99
N VAL A 59 6.52 3.59 -0.74
CA VAL A 59 6.39 4.69 -1.71
C VAL A 59 7.11 4.37 -3.03
N GLN A 60 8.36 3.90 -2.97
CA GLN A 60 9.13 3.54 -4.17
C GLN A 60 8.46 2.43 -4.97
N ILE A 61 7.89 1.41 -4.32
CA ILE A 61 7.16 0.33 -5.00
C ILE A 61 5.92 0.87 -5.72
N LEU A 62 5.18 1.80 -5.09
CA LEU A 62 4.01 2.43 -5.72
C LEU A 62 4.39 3.28 -6.94
N LEU A 63 5.49 4.03 -6.86
CA LEU A 63 6.00 4.84 -7.97
C LEU A 63 6.56 3.98 -9.11
N ALA A 64 7.27 2.89 -8.79
CA ALA A 64 7.82 1.97 -9.78
C ALA A 64 6.74 1.10 -10.44
N GLY A 65 5.64 0.82 -9.74
CA GLY A 65 4.48 0.08 -10.25
C GLY A 65 3.54 0.91 -11.12
N GLN A 66 3.74 2.23 -11.20
CA GLN A 66 3.11 3.04 -12.23
C GLN A 66 3.87 2.82 -13.54
N GLU A 67 3.52 1.75 -14.27
CA GLU A 67 3.65 1.84 -15.72
C GLU A 67 2.86 3.07 -16.15
N THR A 68 3.51 3.99 -16.87
CA THR A 68 2.83 5.15 -17.43
C THR A 68 1.67 4.63 -18.25
N ASP A 69 0.45 4.86 -17.76
CA ASP A 69 -0.75 4.42 -18.45
C ASP A 69 -0.84 5.22 -19.74
N LEU A 70 -0.35 4.62 -20.83
CA LEU A 70 -0.24 5.27 -22.14
C LEU A 70 -1.60 5.78 -22.63
N THR A 71 -2.70 5.23 -22.12
CA THR A 71 -4.05 5.66 -22.47
C THR A 71 -4.43 7.03 -21.88
N LYS A 72 -3.65 7.55 -20.93
CA LYS A 72 -3.85 8.85 -20.29
C LYS A 72 -2.96 9.96 -20.84
N LEU A 73 -2.03 9.63 -21.73
CA LEU A 73 -1.16 10.60 -22.37
C LEU A 73 -1.86 11.24 -23.56
N SER A 74 -1.61 12.52 -23.78
CA SER A 74 -1.98 13.21 -25.01
C SER A 74 -1.18 12.69 -26.21
N ASP A 75 -1.64 13.00 -27.42
CA ASP A 75 -0.93 12.64 -28.67
C ASP A 75 0.49 13.20 -28.69
N GLU A 76 0.69 14.41 -28.16
CA GLU A 76 2.00 15.07 -28.06
C GLU A 76 2.93 14.32 -27.09
N GLU A 77 2.43 13.94 -25.91
CA GLU A 77 3.18 13.17 -24.92
C GLU A 77 3.50 11.75 -25.41
N LEU A 78 2.59 11.12 -26.16
CA LEU A 78 2.83 9.81 -26.78
C LEU A 78 3.92 9.86 -27.86
N LEU A 79 3.96 10.92 -28.66
CA LEU A 79 5.02 11.10 -29.65
C LEU A 79 6.38 11.29 -28.99
N ALA A 80 6.45 12.10 -27.94
CA ALA A 80 7.68 12.30 -27.17
C ALA A 80 8.18 10.98 -26.54
N GLU A 81 7.26 10.19 -25.97
CA GLU A 81 7.59 8.89 -25.38
C GLU A 81 8.07 7.88 -26.44
N LYS A 82 7.45 7.88 -27.64
CA LYS A 82 7.91 7.07 -28.78
C LYS A 82 9.34 7.44 -29.20
N GLU A 83 9.65 8.72 -29.31
CA GLU A 83 11.00 9.19 -29.69
C GLU A 83 12.05 8.80 -28.64
N ARG A 84 11.74 8.97 -27.36
CA ARG A 84 12.59 8.55 -26.24
C ARG A 84 12.94 7.06 -26.34
N LEU A 85 11.94 6.20 -26.54
CA LEU A 85 12.11 4.75 -26.63
C LEU A 85 12.92 4.33 -27.87
N LEU A 86 12.71 4.99 -29.01
CA LEU A 86 13.50 4.72 -30.22
C LEU A 86 14.99 5.05 -30.02
N LYS A 87 15.28 6.15 -29.30
CA LYS A 87 16.65 6.53 -28.97
C LYS A 87 17.32 5.49 -28.06
N GLU A 88 16.64 5.05 -27.01
CA GLU A 88 17.16 4.02 -26.10
C GLU A 88 17.44 2.68 -26.82
N LEU A 89 16.58 2.31 -27.78
CA LEU A 89 16.79 1.12 -28.62
C LEU A 89 17.99 1.26 -29.56
N ALA A 90 18.27 2.46 -30.06
CA ALA A 90 19.45 2.72 -30.88
C ALA A 90 20.73 2.59 -30.02
N GLU A 91 20.74 3.20 -28.83
CA GLU A 91 21.88 3.15 -27.90
C GLU A 91 22.19 1.74 -27.38
N LYS A 92 21.20 0.85 -27.26
CA LYS A 92 21.40 -0.55 -26.86
C LYS A 92 21.86 -1.48 -27.99
N LYS A 93 21.81 -1.03 -29.25
CA LYS A 93 22.21 -1.83 -30.42
C LYS A 93 23.68 -1.60 -30.83
N GLU A 94 24.35 -0.59 -30.28
CA GLU A 94 25.80 -0.40 -30.36
C GLU A 94 26.52 -1.08 -29.19
#